data_AF-Q2G808-F1
#
_entry.id   AF-Q2G808-F1
#
_cell.length_a   1.000
_cell.length_b   1.000
_cell.length_c   1.000
_cell.angle_alpha   90.00
_cell.angle_beta   90.00
_cell.angle_gamma   90.00
#
_symmetry.space_group_name_H-M   'P 1'
#
loop_
_entity.id
_entity.type
_entity.pdbx_description
1 polymer ?
#
loop_
_entity_poly.entity_id
_entity_poly.type
_entity_poly.pdbx_seq_one_letter_code
_entity_poly.pdbx_strand_id
1 'polypeptide(L)'
;MAPYDTIALFVSDPAVLASLQFALTVEGFEPIVEATEPGARAVVIDRGNLAEGLKLLDEMRGSGNQAAAFILATCPPPRLTATAAAMGATLIEKPLRGDELARALRTGLQTEKVA
;
A
#
# COMPACT_ATOMS: atom_id res chain seq x y z
N MET A 1 15.74 -11.09 -15.30
CA MET A 1 15.39 -10.00 -14.36
C MET A 1 14.19 -10.52 -13.58
N ALA A 2 14.27 -10.63 -12.25
CA ALA A 2 13.08 -10.99 -11.47
C ALA A 2 12.04 -9.87 -11.69
N PRO A 3 10.74 -10.20 -11.82
CA PRO A 3 9.72 -9.16 -11.94
C PRO A 3 9.79 -8.26 -10.71
N TYR A 4 9.70 -6.94 -10.91
CA TYR A 4 9.60 -5.98 -9.83
C TYR A 4 8.28 -6.20 -9.08
N ASP A 5 8.28 -5.99 -7.76
CA ASP A 5 7.03 -6.08 -6.99
C ASP A 5 6.21 -4.80 -7.28
N THR A 6 5.07 -4.99 -7.93
CA THR A 6 4.18 -3.89 -8.32
C THR A 6 3.36 -3.39 -7.13
N ILE A 7 3.38 -2.07 -6.89
CA ILE A 7 2.74 -1.43 -5.73
C ILE A 7 1.71 -0.40 -6.20
N ALA A 8 0.43 -0.63 -5.91
CA ALA A 8 -0.64 0.32 -6.23
C ALA A 8 -0.67 1.47 -5.21
N LEU A 9 -0.63 2.71 -5.70
CA LEU A 9 -0.62 3.92 -4.88
C LEU A 9 -1.93 4.69 -5.03
N PHE A 10 -2.62 4.88 -3.90
CA PHE A 10 -3.83 5.70 -3.76
C PHE A 10 -3.50 6.88 -2.84
N VAL A 11 -2.76 7.86 -3.35
CA VAL A 11 -2.31 9.02 -2.56
C VAL A 11 -2.88 10.31 -3.16
N SER A 12 -3.60 11.09 -2.34
CA SER A 12 -4.37 12.24 -2.84
C SER A 12 -3.51 13.47 -3.13
N ASP A 13 -2.38 13.63 -2.41
CA ASP A 13 -1.47 14.76 -2.63
C ASP A 13 -0.47 14.45 -3.75
N PRO A 14 -0.44 15.21 -4.87
CA PRO A 14 0.43 14.93 -6.00
C PRO A 14 1.93 15.02 -5.71
N ALA A 15 2.34 15.90 -4.79
CA ALA A 15 3.75 16.05 -4.43
C ALA A 15 4.22 14.88 -3.57
N VAL A 16 3.39 14.43 -2.64
CA VAL A 16 3.63 13.21 -1.85
C VAL A 16 3.66 11.99 -2.77
N LEU A 17 2.71 11.88 -3.70
CA LEU A 17 2.65 10.79 -4.67
C LEU A 17 3.94 10.71 -5.50
N ALA A 18 4.37 11.82 -6.10
CA ALA A 18 5.60 11.87 -6.89
C ALA A 18 6.85 11.49 -6.06
N SER A 19 6.92 11.98 -4.81
CA SER A 19 8.01 11.63 -3.89
C SER A 19 8.02 10.13 -3.56
N LEU A 20 6.85 9.53 -3.34
CA LEU A 20 6.72 8.10 -3.04
C LEU A 20 7.07 7.25 -4.25
N GLN A 21 6.61 7.62 -5.44
CA GLN A 21 6.97 6.92 -6.68
C GLN A 21 8.49 6.90 -6.88
N PHE A 22 9.16 8.05 -6.71
CA PHE A 22 10.60 8.12 -6.80
C PHE A 22 11.29 7.23 -5.76
N ALA A 23 10.92 7.37 -4.48
CA ALA A 23 11.53 6.59 -3.39
C ALA A 23 11.34 5.09 -3.58
N LEU A 24 10.14 4.63 -3.94
CA LEU A 24 9.86 3.21 -4.15
C LEU A 24 10.60 2.66 -5.37
N THR A 25 10.74 3.44 -6.44
CA THR A 25 11.53 3.06 -7.61
C THR A 25 13.00 2.85 -7.25
N VAL A 26 13.58 3.77 -6.46
CA VAL A 26 14.96 3.65 -5.96
C VAL A 26 15.14 2.39 -5.11
N GLU A 27 14.13 2.03 -4.33
CA GLU A 27 14.11 0.84 -3.47
C GLU A 27 13.84 -0.49 -4.23
N GLY A 28 13.62 -0.43 -5.55
CA GLY A 28 13.43 -1.58 -6.42
C GLY A 28 11.98 -2.07 -6.54
N PHE A 29 11.00 -1.21 -6.30
CA PHE A 29 9.59 -1.48 -6.53
C PHE A 29 9.08 -0.84 -7.82
N GLU A 30 7.94 -1.32 -8.33
CA GLU A 30 7.24 -0.72 -9.46
C GLU A 30 5.96 -0.03 -9.00
N PRO A 31 5.99 1.29 -8.69
CA PRO A 31 4.81 2.00 -8.23
C PRO A 31 3.86 2.32 -9.40
N ILE A 32 2.60 1.92 -9.27
CA ILE A 32 1.53 2.21 -10.22
C ILE A 32 0.48 3.10 -9.56
N VAL A 33 0.04 4.15 -10.25
CA VAL A 33 -0.89 5.16 -9.73
C VAL A 33 -2.30 4.81 -10.15
N GLU A 34 -3.26 4.86 -9.21
CA GLU A 34 -4.70 4.66 -9.49
C GLU A 34 -4.99 3.39 -10.30
N ALA A 35 -4.14 2.37 -10.11
CA ALA A 35 -4.21 1.21 -10.96
C ALA A 35 -5.46 0.41 -10.66
N THR A 36 -6.18 0.08 -11.72
CA THR A 36 -7.20 -0.97 -11.74
C THR A 36 -6.60 -2.36 -11.92
N GLU A 37 -5.27 -2.45 -11.97
CA GLU A 37 -4.50 -3.67 -12.20
C GLU A 37 -4.68 -4.64 -11.03
N PRO A 38 -5.39 -5.77 -11.22
CA PRO A 38 -5.60 -6.75 -10.16
C PRO A 38 -4.32 -7.49 -9.77
N GLY A 39 -3.21 -7.27 -10.48
CA GLY A 39 -1.93 -7.97 -10.31
C GLY A 39 -0.95 -7.32 -9.34
N ALA A 40 -1.29 -6.17 -8.73
CA ALA A 40 -0.42 -5.55 -7.72
C ALA A 40 -0.19 -6.50 -6.54
N ARG A 41 1.00 -6.46 -5.95
CA ARG A 41 1.35 -7.27 -4.77
C ARG A 41 1.13 -6.53 -3.46
N ALA A 42 1.05 -5.21 -3.52
CA ALA A 42 0.58 -4.42 -2.39
C ALA A 42 -0.19 -3.17 -2.83
N VAL A 43 -1.01 -2.66 -1.92
CA VAL A 43 -1.75 -1.41 -2.07
C VAL A 43 -1.40 -0.46 -0.92
N VAL A 44 -0.99 0.76 -1.25
CA VAL A 44 -0.70 1.84 -0.29
C VAL A 44 -1.77 2.92 -0.45
N ILE A 45 -2.51 3.17 0.63
CA ILE A 45 -3.74 3.95 0.63
C ILE A 45 -3.59 5.14 1.57
N ASP A 46 -3.67 6.36 1.05
CA ASP A 46 -3.80 7.55 1.88
C ASP A 46 -5.25 7.72 2.35
N ARG A 47 -5.43 8.37 3.50
CA ARG A 47 -6.75 8.61 4.11
C ARG A 47 -7.75 9.26 3.13
N GLY A 48 -7.28 10.15 2.24
CA GLY A 48 -8.12 10.83 1.26
C GLY A 48 -8.71 9.92 0.19
N ASN A 49 -8.07 8.79 -0.10
CA ASN A 49 -8.48 7.81 -1.11
C ASN A 49 -8.84 6.46 -0.48
N LEU A 50 -9.27 6.47 0.78
CA LEU A 50 -9.53 5.25 1.54
C LEU A 50 -10.63 4.41 0.88
N ALA A 51 -11.70 5.02 0.38
CA ALA A 51 -12.79 4.28 -0.24
C ALA A 51 -12.34 3.54 -1.50
N GLU A 52 -11.63 4.23 -2.39
CA GLU A 52 -11.15 3.72 -3.67
C GLU A 52 -10.09 2.62 -3.46
N GLY A 53 -9.12 2.87 -2.58
CA GLY A 53 -8.08 1.89 -2.28
C GLY A 53 -8.60 0.62 -1.62
N LEU A 54 -9.58 0.74 -0.70
CA LEU A 54 -10.19 -0.44 -0.07
C LEU A 54 -11.10 -1.19 -1.05
N LYS A 55 -11.75 -0.51 -1.98
CA LYS A 55 -12.53 -1.16 -3.06
C LYS A 55 -11.63 -2.01 -3.95
N LEU A 56 -10.49 -1.48 -4.41
CA LEU A 56 -9.54 -2.27 -5.20
C LEU A 56 -9.04 -3.49 -4.42
N LEU A 57 -8.69 -3.30 -3.14
CA LEU A 57 -8.21 -4.39 -2.30
C LEU A 57 -9.25 -5.53 -2.15
N ASP A 58 -10.53 -5.18 -2.03
CA ASP A 58 -11.62 -6.16 -2.00
C ASP A 58 -11.77 -6.91 -3.33
N GLU A 59 -11.70 -6.20 -4.46
CA GLU A 59 -11.73 -6.79 -5.81
C GLU A 59 -10.54 -7.74 -6.04
N MET A 60 -9.34 -7.34 -5.63
CA MET A 60 -8.13 -8.16 -5.71
C MET A 60 -8.28 -9.45 -4.88
N ARG A 61 -8.74 -9.33 -3.63
CA ARG A 61 -8.97 -10.49 -2.76
C ARG A 61 -10.07 -11.42 -3.29
N GLY A 62 -11.14 -10.86 -3.85
CA GLY A 62 -12.18 -11.62 -4.53
C GLY A 62 -11.66 -12.44 -5.72
N SER A 63 -10.59 -11.98 -6.38
CA SER A 63 -9.90 -12.70 -7.45
C SER A 63 -8.84 -13.71 -6.97
N GLY A 64 -8.65 -13.85 -5.66
CA GLY A 64 -7.65 -14.74 -5.06
C GLY A 64 -6.26 -14.12 -4.89
N ASN A 65 -6.09 -12.81 -5.17
CA ASN A 65 -4.84 -12.10 -4.89
C ASN A 65 -4.72 -11.80 -3.38
N GLN A 66 -3.56 -12.07 -2.80
CA GLN A 66 -3.29 -11.88 -1.36
C GLN A 66 -2.64 -10.53 -1.01
N ALA A 67 -2.68 -9.56 -1.93
CA ALA A 67 -1.98 -8.30 -1.84
C ALA A 67 -1.96 -7.68 -0.44
N ALA A 68 -0.75 -7.34 -0.01
CA ALA A 68 -0.53 -6.65 1.26
C ALA A 68 -1.15 -5.24 1.21
N ALA A 69 -1.80 -4.83 2.30
CA ALA A 69 -2.47 -3.54 2.38
C ALA A 69 -1.78 -2.63 3.40
N PHE A 70 -1.56 -1.38 3.03
CA PHE A 70 -0.94 -0.36 3.87
C PHE A 70 -1.79 0.90 3.85
N ILE A 71 -2.12 1.45 5.02
CA ILE A 71 -2.87 2.69 5.15
C ILE A 71 -1.94 3.75 5.74
N LEU A 72 -1.82 4.88 5.05
CA LEU A 72 -1.09 6.05 5.51
C LEU A 72 -2.06 7.03 6.18
N ALA A 73 -1.78 7.40 7.43
CA ALA A 73 -2.64 8.33 8.16
C ALA A 73 -1.83 9.27 9.06
N THR A 74 -2.31 10.50 9.22
CA THR A 74 -1.79 11.44 10.23
C THR A 74 -2.71 11.40 11.44
N CYS A 75 -2.20 11.07 12.64
CA CYS A 75 -2.97 10.95 13.87
C CYS A 75 -4.26 10.11 13.68
N PRO A 76 -4.13 8.80 13.37
CA PRO A 76 -5.27 7.97 13.00
C PRO A 76 -6.28 7.88 14.17
N PRO A 77 -7.58 8.16 13.92
CA PRO A 77 -8.58 7.98 14.96
C PRO A 77 -8.77 6.48 15.27
N PRO A 78 -9.24 6.11 16.47
CA PRO A 78 -9.42 4.71 16.86
C PRO A 78 -10.25 3.87 15.86
N ARG A 79 -11.23 4.51 15.20
CA ARG A 79 -12.04 3.86 14.16
C ARG A 79 -11.20 3.41 12.97
N LEU A 80 -10.24 4.21 12.53
CA LEU A 80 -9.37 3.87 11.39
C LEU A 80 -8.41 2.73 11.77
N THR A 81 -7.89 2.72 13.00
CA THR A 81 -7.08 1.62 13.52
C THR A 81 -7.86 0.31 13.55
N ALA A 82 -9.11 0.34 14.00
CA ALA A 82 -9.99 -0.84 14.00
C ALA A 82 -10.29 -1.33 12.56
N THR A 83 -10.56 -0.42 11.63
CA THR A 83 -10.77 -0.76 10.21
C THR A 83 -9.53 -1.39 9.59
N ALA A 84 -8.34 -0.82 9.82
CA ALA A 84 -7.09 -1.37 9.32
C ALA A 84 -6.86 -2.80 9.82
N ALA A 85 -7.05 -3.03 11.13
CA ALA A 85 -6.91 -4.36 11.74
C ALA A 85 -7.92 -5.37 11.18
N ALA A 86 -9.21 -5.00 11.06
CA ALA A 86 -10.25 -5.87 10.51
C ALA A 86 -9.96 -6.30 9.06
N MET A 87 -9.23 -5.48 8.32
CA MET A 87 -8.87 -5.74 6.93
C MET A 87 -7.49 -6.37 6.75
N GLY A 88 -6.76 -6.64 7.84
CA GLY A 88 -5.38 -7.10 7.77
C GLY A 88 -4.44 -6.09 7.12
N ALA A 89 -4.78 -4.80 7.17
CA ALA A 89 -3.95 -3.74 6.63
C ALA A 89 -3.00 -3.20 7.71
N THR A 90 -1.77 -2.91 7.31
CA THR A 90 -0.78 -2.26 8.17
C THR A 90 -1.02 -0.75 8.16
N LEU A 91 -1.30 -0.17 9.33
CA LEU A 91 -1.43 1.27 9.50
C LEU A 91 -0.05 1.89 9.74
N ILE A 92 0.35 2.85 8.91
CA ILE A 92 1.60 3.60 9.02
C ILE A 92 1.27 5.07 9.30
N GLU A 93 1.79 5.58 10.41
CA GLU A 93 1.60 6.97 10.80
C GLU A 93 2.55 7.91 10.05
N LYS A 94 2.02 8.99 9.49
CA LYS A 94 2.80 10.08 8.91
C LYS A 94 3.38 10.97 10.03
N PRO A 95 4.54 11.62 9.83
CA PRO A 95 5.35 11.67 8.62
C PRO A 95 6.18 10.40 8.44
N LEU A 96 6.24 9.90 7.20
CA LEU A 96 7.07 8.76 6.85
C LEU A 96 8.54 9.08 7.06
N ARG A 97 9.28 8.18 7.71
CA ARG A 97 10.70 8.40 8.04
C ARG A 97 11.59 7.53 7.17
N GLY A 98 12.47 8.16 6.39
CA GLY A 98 13.48 7.44 5.61
C GLY A 98 12.86 6.34 4.72
N ASP A 99 13.25 5.09 4.96
CA ASP A 99 12.84 3.88 4.25
C ASP A 99 11.64 3.15 4.89
N GLU A 100 10.94 3.74 5.85
CA GLU A 100 9.88 3.09 6.65
C GLU A 100 8.82 2.37 5.79
N LEU A 101 8.30 3.04 4.76
CA LEU A 101 7.31 2.42 3.86
C LEU A 101 7.92 1.26 3.07
N ALA A 102 9.14 1.41 2.54
CA ALA A 102 9.82 0.37 1.78
C ALA A 102 10.10 -0.86 2.65
N ARG A 103 10.49 -0.66 3.91
CA ARG A 103 10.68 -1.75 4.88
C ARG A 103 9.37 -2.47 5.19
N ALA A 104 8.30 -1.72 5.44
CA ALA A 104 6.97 -2.28 5.67
C ALA A 104 6.48 -3.11 4.48
N LEU A 105 6.68 -2.61 3.25
CA LEU A 105 6.37 -3.33 2.01
C LEU A 105 7.16 -4.64 1.92
N ARG A 106 8.48 -4.63 2.12
CA ARG A 106 9.30 -5.86 2.08
C ARG A 106 8.81 -6.91 3.09
N THR A 107 8.50 -6.49 4.32
CA THR A 107 8.00 -7.40 5.35
C THR A 107 6.63 -7.97 4.99
N GLY A 108 5.71 -7.15 4.48
CA GLY A 108 4.39 -7.60 4.06
C GLY A 108 4.46 -8.59 2.90
N LEU A 109 5.25 -8.28 1.87
CA LEU A 109 5.40 -9.10 0.66
C LEU A 109 6.14 -10.43 0.88
N GLN A 110 6.96 -10.52 1.93
CA GLN A 110 7.61 -11.77 2.32
C GLN A 110 6.65 -12.72 3.05
N THR A 111 5.68 -12.16 3.78
CA THR A 111 4.71 -12.96 4.55
C THR A 111 3.75 -13.73 3.64
N GLU A 112 3.44 -13.21 2.45
CA GLU A 112 2.64 -13.92 1.44
C GLU A 112 3.33 -15.17 0.88
N LYS A 113 4.66 -15.24 0.90
CA LYS A 113 5.42 -16.32 0.22
C LYS A 113 5.46 -17.64 1.02
N VAL A 114 4.96 -17.62 2.25
CA VAL A 114 5.03 -18.75 3.20
C VAL A 114 3.63 -19.33 3.52
N ALA A 115 2.57 -18.77 2.94
CA ALA A 115 1.19 -19.22 3.13
C ALA A 115 0.70 -20.15 2.00
#